data_AF-A0A0G0SHJ5-F1
#
_entry.id   AF-A0A0G0SHJ5-F1
#
_cell.length_a   1.000
_cell.length_b   1.000
_cell.length_c   1.000
_cell.angle_alpha   90.00
_cell.angle_beta   90.00
_cell.angle_gamma   90.00
#
_symmetry.space_group_name_H-M   'P 1'
#
loop_
_entity.id
_entity.type
_entity.pdbx_description
1 polymer ?
#
loop_
_entity_poly.entity_id
_entity_poly.type
_entity_poly.pdbx_seq_one_letter_code
_entity_poly.pdbx_strand_id
1 'polypeptide(L)' 'MTKKTIKKNIKLSLEFDQYLNKNPDLYAKIPNGASVFITVKGDNKLNEANKGNVSSAQGKVVEARKAGGRWTVSKFVPA' A
#
# COMPACT_ATOMS: atom_id res chain seq x y z
N MET A 1 -13.67 -3.93 -8.67
CA MET A 1 -13.28 -2.72 -7.89
C MET A 1 -14.35 -1.64 -8.04
N THR A 2 -14.68 -0.85 -7.00
CA THR A 2 -15.74 0.19 -7.08
C THR A 2 -15.16 1.61 -7.16
N LYS A 3 -15.91 2.58 -7.71
CA LYS A 3 -15.51 4.01 -7.74
C LYS A 3 -15.14 4.56 -6.36
N LYS A 4 -15.85 4.12 -5.30
CA LYS A 4 -15.55 4.50 -3.91
C LYS A 4 -14.19 3.99 -3.46
N THR A 5 -13.83 2.76 -3.84
CA THR A 5 -12.53 2.14 -3.53
C THR A 5 -11.39 2.88 -4.24
N ILE A 6 -11.59 3.24 -5.51
CA ILE A 6 -10.61 4.00 -6.30
C ILE A 6 -10.35 5.37 -5.66
N LYS A 7 -11.40 6.14 -5.33
CA LYS A 7 -11.27 7.43 -4.63
C LYS A 7 -10.53 7.30 -3.30
N LYS A 8 -10.80 6.23 -2.56
CA LYS A 8 -10.12 5.95 -1.30
C LYS A 8 -8.64 5.65 -1.49
N ASN A 9 -8.28 4.84 -2.50
CA ASN A 9 -6.89 4.55 -2.83
C ASN A 9 -6.13 5.81 -3.25
N ILE A 10 -6.71 6.69 -4.08
CA ILE A 10 -6.09 7.97 -4.46
C ILE A 10 -5.74 8.80 -3.21
N LYS A 11 -6.70 8.94 -2.28
CA LYS A 11 -6.47 9.67 -1.03
C LYS A 11 -5.35 9.03 -0.20
N LEU A 12 -5.38 7.70 -0.06
CA LEU A 12 -4.38 6.96 0.73
C LEU A 12 -2.99 7.04 0.10
N SER A 13 -2.88 7.02 -1.22
CA SER A 13 -1.61 7.21 -1.94
C SER A 13 -1.02 8.59 -1.66
N LEU A 14 -1.82 9.66 -1.73
CA LEU A 14 -1.37 11.00 -1.39
C LEU A 14 -0.92 11.12 0.08
N GLU A 15 -1.66 10.52 1.00
CA GLU A 15 -1.27 10.48 2.42
C GLU A 15 0.03 9.70 2.64
N PHE A 16 0.23 8.61 1.90
CA PHE A 16 1.44 7.80 1.98
C PHE A 16 2.65 8.53 1.41
N ASP A 17 2.52 9.19 0.25
CA ASP A 17 3.59 10.00 -0.34
C ASP A 17 4.03 11.13 0.61
N GLN A 18 3.06 11.83 1.22
CA GLN A 18 3.33 12.84 2.24
C GLN A 18 4.03 12.27 3.47
N TYR A 19 3.70 11.04 3.87
CA TYR A 19 4.34 10.37 4.98
C TYR A 19 5.78 9.98 4.64
N LEU A 20 6.04 9.46 3.44
CA LEU A 20 7.37 9.08 2.97
C LEU A 20 8.32 10.27 2.92
N ASN A 21 7.85 11.44 2.48
CA ASN A 21 8.63 12.68 2.49
C ASN A 21 9.13 13.07 3.89
N LYS A 22 8.41 12.67 4.94
CA LYS A 22 8.78 12.91 6.35
C LYS A 22 9.56 11.75 6.98
N ASN A 23 9.65 10.60 6.30
CA ASN A 23 10.21 9.36 6.81
C ASN A 23 11.11 8.70 5.73
N PRO A 24 12.27 9.28 5.40
CA PRO A 24 13.14 8.80 4.33
C PRO A 24 13.63 7.35 4.56
N ASP A 25 13.80 6.93 5.81
CA ASP A 25 14.16 5.55 6.15
C ASP A 25 13.12 4.52 5.71
N LEU A 26 11.84 4.92 5.66
CA LEU A 26 10.77 4.06 5.18
C LEU A 26 10.78 4.00 3.65
N TYR A 27 11.10 5.11 2.99
CA TYR A 27 11.25 5.18 1.53
C TYR A 27 12.39 4.27 1.04
N ALA A 28 13.53 4.28 1.73
CA ALA A 28 14.68 3.42 1.41
C ALA A 28 14.38 1.92 1.48
N LYS A 29 13.32 1.50 2.20
CA LYS A 29 12.88 0.10 2.29
C LYS A 29 12.07 -0.35 1.07
N ILE A 30 11.63 0.57 0.22
CA ILE A 30 10.87 0.27 -1.00
C ILE A 30 11.87 0.00 -2.12
N PRO A 31 11.93 -1.24 -2.66
CA PRO A 31 12.84 -1.53 -3.75
C PRO A 31 12.49 -0.72 -5.01
N ASN A 32 13.51 -0.29 -5.76
CA ASN A 32 13.30 0.31 -7.07
C ASN A 32 12.48 -0.62 -7.98
N GLY A 33 11.45 -0.04 -8.62
CA GLY A 33 10.51 -0.75 -9.48
C GLY A 33 9.48 -1.62 -8.73
N ALA A 34 9.36 -1.47 -7.40
CA ALA A 34 8.34 -2.20 -6.66
C ALA A 34 6.95 -1.59 -6.80
N SER A 35 5.95 -2.44 -6.98
CA SER A 35 4.54 -2.09 -6.85
C SER A 35 4.16 -1.97 -5.38
N VAL A 36 3.53 -0.87 -4.99
CA VAL A 36 3.01 -0.66 -3.64
C VAL A 36 1.51 -0.87 -3.66
N PHE A 37 0.99 -1.71 -2.78
CA PHE A 37 -0.44 -1.73 -2.47
C PHE A 37 -0.68 -1.33 -1.03
N ILE A 38 -1.83 -0.70 -0.79
CA ILE A 38 -2.14 -0.12 0.51
C ILE A 38 -3.13 -1.01 1.25
N THR A 39 -2.87 -1.24 2.54
CA THR A 39 -3.84 -1.83 3.47
C THR A 39 -4.08 -0.90 4.66
N VAL A 40 -5.29 -0.95 5.22
CA VAL A 40 -5.67 -0.17 6.40
C VAL A 40 -6.13 -1.10 7.50
N LYS A 41 -5.58 -0.95 8.70
CA LYS A 41 -6.01 -1.72 9.88
C LYS A 41 -7.51 -1.51 10.10
N GLY A 42 -8.29 -2.59 10.04
CA GLY A 42 -9.74 -2.57 10.23
C GLY A 42 -10.58 -2.44 8.96
N ASP A 43 -9.98 -2.26 7.78
CA ASP A 43 -10.74 -2.19 6.51
C ASP A 43 -10.54 -3.43 5.63
N ASN A 44 -11.16 -4.53 6.04
CA ASN A 44 -11.02 -5.82 5.34
C ASN A 44 -11.49 -5.75 3.88
N LYS A 45 -12.55 -4.99 3.59
CA LYS A 45 -13.08 -4.87 2.22
C LYS A 45 -12.07 -4.21 1.27
N LEU A 46 -11.43 -3.12 1.72
CA LEU A 46 -10.38 -2.47 0.96
C LEU A 46 -9.15 -3.39 0.81
N ASN A 47 -8.75 -4.04 1.90
CA ASN A 47 -7.54 -4.86 1.94
C ASN A 47 -7.66 -6.05 0.97
N GLU A 48 -8.79 -6.75 0.96
CA GLU A 48 -9.03 -7.87 0.05
C GLU A 48 -9.08 -7.40 -1.41
N ALA A 49 -9.76 -6.27 -1.68
CA ALA A 49 -9.80 -5.71 -3.04
C ALA A 49 -8.41 -5.31 -3.55
N ASN A 50 -7.58 -4.72 -2.69
CA ASN A 50 -6.22 -4.31 -3.07
C ASN A 50 -5.28 -5.52 -3.21
N LYS A 51 -5.38 -6.52 -2.32
CA LYS A 51 -4.64 -7.78 -2.43
C LYS A 51 -4.97 -8.52 -3.73
N GLY A 52 -6.25 -8.61 -4.08
CA GLY A 52 -6.68 -9.26 -5.33
C GLY A 52 -6.14 -8.59 -6.61
N ASN A 53 -5.76 -7.31 -6.55
CA ASN A 53 -5.14 -6.62 -7.68
C ASN A 53 -3.63 -6.92 -7.81
N VAL A 54 -2.98 -7.34 -6.73
CA VAL A 54 -1.53 -7.62 -6.71
C VAL A 54 -1.20 -9.11 -6.63
N SER A 55 -2.20 -9.98 -6.48
CA SER A 55 -1.99 -11.43 -6.43
C SER A 55 -1.40 -12.00 -7.71
N SER A 56 -1.62 -11.34 -8.85
CA SER A 56 -1.03 -11.70 -10.16
C SER A 56 0.10 -10.76 -10.59
N ALA A 57 0.53 -9.84 -9.72
CA ALA A 57 1.56 -8.88 -10.09
C ALA A 57 2.90 -9.58 -10.31
N GLN A 58 3.50 -9.36 -11.47
CA GLN A 58 4.86 -9.79 -11.76
C GLN A 58 5.84 -8.75 -11.20
N GLY A 59 6.84 -9.21 -10.43
CA GLY A 59 7.88 -8.35 -9.88
C GLY A 59 7.80 -8.13 -8.37
N LYS A 60 8.51 -7.09 -7.90
CA LYS A 60 8.60 -6.79 -6.46
C LYS A 60 7.32 -6.11 -6.01
N VAL A 61 6.67 -6.65 -4.99
CA VAL A 61 5.48 -6.04 -4.40
C VAL A 61 5.75 -5.75 -2.92
N VAL A 62 5.31 -4.59 -2.46
CA VAL A 62 5.36 -4.21 -1.06
C VAL A 62 3.99 -3.79 -0.55
N GLU A 63 3.69 -4.17 0.68
CA GLU A 63 2.51 -3.74 1.41
C GLU A 63 2.84 -2.45 2.16
N ALA A 64 2.10 -1.38 1.89
CA ALA A 64 2.05 -0.17 2.69
C ALA A 64 0.84 -0.24 3.64
N ARG A 65 1.09 -0.61 4.89
CA ARG A 65 0.03 -0.78 5.89
C ARG A 65 -0.13 0.46 6.76
N LYS A 66 -1.34 1.02 6.80
CA LYS A 66 -1.74 2.15 7.66
C LYS A 66 -2.41 1.68 8.94
N ALA A 67 -1.94 2.16 10.09
CA ALA A 67 -2.57 1.93 11.39
C ALA A 67 -2.43 3.18 12.28
N GLY A 68 -3.55 3.77 12.71
CA GLY A 68 -3.54 4.86 13.71
C GLY A 68 -2.63 6.04 13.36
N GLY A 69 -2.60 6.46 12.08
CA GLY A 69 -1.76 7.57 11.60
C GLY A 69 -0.32 7.20 11.24
N ARG A 70 0.13 5.98 11.54
CA ARG A 70 1.45 5.46 11.16
C ARG A 70 1.36 4.57 9.93
N TRP A 71 2.46 4.52 9.19
CA TRP A 71 2.65 3.64 8.04
C TRP A 71 3.82 2.69 8.26
N THR A 72 3.65 1.45 7.84
CA THR A 72 4.70 0.43 7.82
C THR A 72 4.78 -0.18 6.43
N VAL A 73 5.99 -0.49 5.98
CA VAL A 73 6.23 -1.16 4.70
C VAL A 73 6.80 -2.55 4.96
N SER A 74 6.18 -3.56 4.35
CA SER A 74 6.64 -4.96 4.39
C SER A 74 6.68 -5.56 2.99
N LYS A 75 7.62 -6.48 2.76
CA LYS A 75 7.64 -7.26 1.52
C LYS A 75 6.35 -8.07 1.40
N PHE A 76 5.77 -8.09 0.22
CA PHE A 76 4.67 -8.98 -0.10
C PHE A 76 5.16 -10.06 -1.04
N VAL A 77 5.00 -11.30 -0.63
CA VAL A 77 5.24 -12.49 -1.46
C VAL A 77 3.85 -12.99 -1.84
N PRO A 78 3.46 -12.92 -3.12
CA PRO A 78 2.24 -13.58 -3.58
C PRO A 78 2.33 -15.07 -3.23
N ALA A 79 1.26 -15.62 -2.67
CA ALA A 79 1.15 -17.05 -2.38
C ALA A 79 1.01 -17.88 -3.66
#